data_AF-A0A2U3AR32-F1
#
_entry.id   AF-A0A2U3AR32-F1
#
_cell.length_a   1.000
_cell.length_b   1.000
_cell.length_c   1.000
_cell.angle_alpha   90.00
_cell.angle_beta   90.00
_cell.angle_gamma   90.00
#
_symmetry.space_group_name_H-M   'P 1'
#
loop_
_entity.id
_entity.type
_entity.pdbx_description
1 polymer ?
#
loop_
_entity_poly.entity_id
_entity_poly.type
_entity_poly.pdbx_seq_one_letter_code
_entity_poly.pdbx_strand_id
1 'polypeptide(L)'
;MFFYCIILFGEYFLVSENRGGTQVSTGLAVTLIIVGVIVGLVGGFFIARQYMMKYLKDNPPVNEDMLRMMMTQMGRKPSEKQVRQVMSQMNKASDKPEKKKK
;
A
#
# COMPACT_ATOMS: atom_id res chain seq x y z
N MET A 1 -14.40 9.09 1.67
CA MET A 1 -14.78 8.51 2.98
C MET A 1 -13.68 8.68 4.04
N PHE A 2 -12.44 8.21 3.79
CA PHE A 2 -11.30 8.43 4.70
C PHE A 2 -11.00 9.92 4.99
N PHE A 3 -11.03 10.78 3.97
CA PHE A 3 -10.84 12.23 4.12
C PHE A 3 -11.90 12.90 5.01
N TYR A 4 -13.16 12.46 4.87
CA TYR A 4 -14.26 12.99 5.69
C TYR A 4 -14.14 12.56 7.15
N CYS A 5 -13.63 11.34 7.42
CA CYS A 5 -13.37 10.87 8.77
C CYS A 5 -12.21 11.61 9.43
N ILE A 6 -11.17 11.99 8.67
CA ILE A 6 -10.06 12.80 9.17
C ILE A 6 -10.51 14.23 9.47
N ILE A 7 -11.34 14.84 8.62
CA ILE A 7 -11.89 16.18 8.84
C ILE A 7 -12.83 16.18 10.06
N LEU A 8 -13.74 15.20 10.17
CA LEU A 8 -14.61 15.05 11.34
C LEU A 8 -13.81 14.78 12.62
N PHE A 9 -12.78 13.94 12.58
CA PHE A 9 -11.94 13.69 13.76
C PHE A 9 -11.10 14.94 14.11
N GLY A 10 -10.67 15.72 13.12
CA GLY A 10 -10.03 17.02 13.30
C GLY A 10 -10.95 18.05 13.95
N GLU A 11 -12.20 18.17 13.50
CA GLU A 11 -13.19 19.05 14.15
C GLU A 11 -13.58 18.57 15.55
N TYR A 12 -13.78 17.26 15.76
CA TYR A 12 -14.08 16.71 17.09
C TYR A 12 -12.92 16.87 18.08
N PHE A 13 -11.68 16.72 17.61
CA PHE A 13 -10.47 16.90 18.43
C PHE A 13 -10.25 18.39 18.76
N LEU A 14 -10.49 19.31 17.82
CA LEU A 14 -10.39 20.76 18.03
C LEU A 14 -11.55 21.30 18.90
N VAL A 15 -12.77 20.74 18.76
CA VAL A 15 -13.93 21.07 19.62
C VAL A 15 -13.77 20.54 21.05
N SER A 16 -13.03 19.44 21.26
CA SER A 16 -12.74 18.93 22.60
C SER A 16 -11.75 19.81 23.38
N GLU A 17 -11.03 20.73 22.73
CA GLU A 17 -10.14 21.71 23.38
C GLU A 17 -10.94 22.86 24.05
N ASN A 18 -12.10 23.23 23.51
CA ASN A 18 -12.77 24.49 23.89
C ASN A 18 -13.94 24.33 24.89
N ARG A 19 -14.21 23.11 25.37
CA ARG A 19 -15.37 22.79 26.25
C ARG A 19 -15.00 22.39 27.68
N GLY A 20 -13.74 22.48 28.08
CA GLY A 20 -13.32 22.20 29.45
C GLY A 20 -12.15 23.08 29.88
N GLY A 21 -12.32 23.83 30.97
CA GLY A 21 -11.32 24.72 31.58
C GLY A 21 -10.14 23.98 32.22
N THR A 22 -9.52 23.07 31.49
CA THR A 22 -8.24 22.44 31.83
C THR A 22 -7.23 22.91 30.80
N GLN A 23 -6.10 23.46 31.24
CA GLN A 23 -4.97 23.75 30.37
C GLN A 23 -4.43 22.44 29.76
N VAL A 24 -5.05 21.96 28.69
CA VAL A 24 -4.42 21.00 27.80
C VAL A 24 -3.34 21.79 27.07
N SER A 25 -2.11 21.66 27.57
CA SER A 25 -0.94 22.26 26.95
C SER A 25 -1.01 21.99 25.45
N THR A 26 -0.90 23.03 24.62
CA THR A 26 -0.83 22.90 23.15
C THR A 26 0.16 21.80 22.72
N GLY A 27 1.18 21.53 23.55
CA GLY A 27 2.11 20.40 23.38
C GLY A 27 1.48 19.01 23.46
N LEU A 28 0.48 18.78 24.31
CA LEU A 28 -0.24 17.50 24.42
C LEU A 28 -1.11 17.24 23.18
N ALA A 29 -1.83 18.25 22.69
CA ALA A 29 -2.63 18.16 21.47
C ALA A 29 -1.75 17.84 20.24
N VAL A 30 -0.63 18.55 20.09
CA VAL A 30 0.34 18.32 19.00
C VAL A 30 0.97 16.93 19.08
N THR A 31 1.29 16.46 20.28
CA THR A 31 1.89 15.12 20.48
C THR A 31 0.93 14.00 20.05
N LEU A 32 -0.35 14.10 20.39
CA LEU A 32 -1.35 13.10 20.00
C LEU A 32 -1.59 13.08 18.49
N ILE A 33 -1.58 14.24 17.82
CA ILE A 33 -1.68 14.32 16.36
C ILE A 33 -0.48 13.63 15.69
N ILE A 34 0.74 13.89 16.16
CA ILE A 34 1.96 13.29 15.61
C ILE A 34 1.93 11.76 15.78
N VAL A 35 1.56 11.27 16.97
CA VAL A 35 1.44 9.82 17.21
C VAL A 35 0.35 9.21 16.33
N GLY A 36 -0.80 9.87 16.17
CA GLY A 36 -1.88 9.42 15.28
C GLY A 36 -1.45 9.31 13.82
N VAL A 37 -0.67 10.27 13.31
CA VAL A 37 -0.12 10.24 11.95
C VAL A 37 0.89 9.10 11.78
N ILE A 38 1.78 8.90 12.75
CA ILE A 38 2.77 7.82 12.70
C ILE A 38 2.07 6.45 12.70
N VAL A 39 1.11 6.26 13.61
CA VAL A 39 0.34 5.00 13.69
C VAL A 39 -0.52 4.80 12.44
N GLY A 40 -1.13 5.86 11.90
CA GLY A 40 -1.91 5.81 10.67
C GLY A 40 -1.09 5.49 9.43
N LEU A 41 0.11 6.07 9.29
CA LEU A 41 1.01 5.78 8.18
C LEU A 41 1.60 4.38 8.26
N VAL A 42 2.09 3.96 9.44
CA VAL A 42 2.67 2.63 9.61
C VAL A 42 1.60 1.55 9.49
N GLY A 43 0.45 1.72 10.16
CA GLY A 43 -0.68 0.79 10.09
C GLY A 43 -1.30 0.73 8.70
N GLY A 44 -1.53 1.88 8.06
CA GLY A 44 -2.09 1.97 6.71
C GLY A 44 -1.18 1.35 5.65
N PHE A 45 0.13 1.63 5.68
CA PHE A 45 1.09 1.07 4.74
C PHE A 45 1.20 -0.45 4.86
N PHE A 46 1.23 -0.99 6.08
CA PHE A 46 1.38 -2.43 6.29
C PHE A 46 0.13 -3.21 5.85
N ILE A 47 -1.06 -2.69 6.17
CA ILE A 47 -2.34 -3.30 5.75
C ILE A 47 -2.48 -3.23 4.23
N ALA A 48 -2.23 -2.08 3.62
CA ALA A 48 -2.32 -1.91 2.16
C ALA A 48 -1.39 -2.86 1.42
N ARG A 49 -0.13 -2.99 1.88
CA ARG A 49 0.84 -3.92 1.29
C ARG A 49 0.37 -5.37 1.38
N GLN A 50 -0.15 -5.79 2.53
CA GLN A 50 -0.65 -7.15 2.70
C GLN A 50 -1.88 -7.43 1.82
N TYR A 51 -2.78 -6.45 1.70
CA TYR A 51 -3.95 -6.57 0.83
C TYR A 51 -3.56 -6.68 -0.65
N MET A 52 -2.61 -5.86 -1.12
CA MET A 52 -2.15 -5.94 -2.51
C MET A 52 -1.49 -7.30 -2.83
N MET A 53 -0.67 -7.83 -1.92
CA MET A 53 -0.07 -9.16 -2.13
C MET A 53 -1.11 -10.28 -2.18
N LYS A 54 -2.19 -10.21 -1.39
CA LYS A 54 -3.30 -11.18 -1.47
C LYS A 54 -4.02 -11.06 -2.81
N TYR A 55 -4.35 -9.84 -3.23
CA TYR A 55 -5.01 -9.59 -4.52
C TYR A 55 -4.22 -10.13 -5.72
N LEU A 56 -2.90 -9.93 -5.75
CA LEU A 56 -2.03 -10.42 -6.84
C LEU A 56 -1.86 -11.95 -6.85
N LYS A 57 -2.08 -12.62 -5.71
CA LYS A 57 -2.06 -14.08 -5.61
C LYS A 57 -3.38 -14.68 -6.10
N ASP A 58 -4.49 -14.04 -5.75
CA ASP A 58 -5.82 -14.51 -6.12
C ASP A 58 -6.11 -14.26 -7.62
N ASN A 59 -5.45 -13.29 -8.26
CA ASN A 59 -5.49 -13.05 -9.70
C ASN A 59 -4.06 -12.86 -10.26
N PRO A 60 -3.38 -13.94 -10.72
CA PRO A 60 -1.99 -13.86 -11.15
C PRO A 60 -1.84 -12.86 -12.32
N PRO A 61 -1.02 -11.81 -12.17
CA PRO A 61 -0.99 -10.66 -13.09
C PRO A 61 -0.28 -10.91 -14.43
N VAL A 62 0.07 -12.16 -14.76
CA VAL A 62 0.95 -12.46 -15.91
C VAL A 62 0.39 -13.64 -16.70
N ASN A 63 -0.10 -13.35 -17.90
CA ASN A 63 -0.42 -14.32 -18.94
C ASN A 63 0.57 -14.16 -20.12
N GLU A 64 0.70 -15.18 -20.97
CA GLU A 64 1.66 -15.19 -22.09
C GLU A 64 1.43 -14.02 -23.06
N ASP A 65 0.17 -13.61 -23.23
CA ASP A 65 -0.23 -12.50 -24.09
C ASP A 65 0.14 -11.11 -23.54
N MET A 66 0.00 -10.86 -22.24
CA MET A 66 0.48 -9.62 -21.62
C MET A 66 2.00 -9.54 -21.68
N LEU A 67 2.71 -10.66 -21.47
CA LEU A 67 4.17 -10.67 -21.59
C LEU A 67 4.61 -10.41 -23.03
N ARG A 68 3.90 -11.00 -24.01
CA ARG A 68 4.08 -10.75 -25.43
C ARG A 68 3.83 -9.28 -25.76
N MET A 69 2.75 -8.69 -25.27
CA MET A 69 2.43 -7.28 -25.45
C MET A 69 3.50 -6.38 -24.82
N MET A 70 3.97 -6.67 -23.61
CA MET A 70 5.01 -5.90 -22.93
C MET A 70 6.36 -5.97 -23.66
N MET A 71 6.74 -7.15 -24.18
CA MET A 71 7.93 -7.29 -25.03
C MET A 71 7.77 -6.61 -26.40
N THR A 72 6.57 -6.64 -26.97
CA THR A 72 6.24 -5.98 -28.24
C THR A 72 6.25 -4.46 -28.11
N GLN A 73 5.79 -3.93 -26.97
CA GLN A 73 5.85 -2.49 -26.63
C GLN A 73 7.31 -1.99 -26.55
N MET A 74 8.26 -2.87 -26.22
CA MET A 74 9.69 -2.57 -26.21
C MET A 74 10.37 -2.72 -27.59
N GLY A 75 9.59 -2.87 -28.68
CA GLY A 75 10.13 -2.94 -30.06
C GLY A 75 10.81 -4.26 -30.43
N ARG A 76 10.73 -5.27 -29.56
CA ARG A 76 11.30 -6.61 -29.82
C ARG A 76 10.16 -7.53 -30.27
N LYS A 77 10.24 -8.07 -31.49
CA LYS A 77 9.31 -9.12 -31.95
C LYS A 77 9.51 -10.36 -31.05
N PRO A 78 8.51 -10.78 -30.27
CA PRO A 78 8.65 -11.88 -29.33
C PRO A 78 8.74 -13.22 -30.08
N SER A 79 9.74 -14.04 -29.72
CA SER A 79 9.82 -15.45 -30.09
C SER A 79 9.12 -16.29 -29.03
N GLU A 80 8.19 -17.18 -29.42
CA GLU A 80 7.37 -18.01 -28.52
C GLU A 80 8.18 -18.75 -27.43
N LYS A 81 9.41 -19.16 -27.76
CA LYS A 81 10.32 -19.84 -26.82
C LYS A 81 10.84 -18.88 -25.74
N GLN A 82 11.12 -17.63 -26.11
CA GLN A 82 11.62 -16.61 -25.20
C GLN A 82 10.52 -16.13 -24.25
N VAL A 83 9.28 -16.02 -24.73
CA VAL A 83 8.10 -15.74 -23.90
C VAL A 83 7.96 -16.80 -22.81
N ARG A 84 7.96 -18.09 -23.17
CA ARG A 84 7.84 -19.20 -22.20
C ARG A 84 9.01 -19.25 -21.21
N GLN A 85 10.23 -18.99 -21.67
CA GLN A 85 11.40 -18.96 -20.81
C GLN A 85 11.31 -17.82 -19.77
N VAL A 86 10.82 -16.65 -20.17
CA VAL A 86 10.65 -15.49 -19.27
C VAL A 86 9.46 -15.70 -18.33
N MET A 87 8.32 -16.22 -18.80
CA MET A 87 7.18 -16.62 -17.96
C MET A 87 7.63 -17.55 -16.82
N SER A 88 8.44 -18.57 -17.15
CA SER A 88 8.93 -19.54 -16.15
C SER A 88 9.86 -18.92 -15.11
N GLN A 89 10.60 -17.86 -15.46
CA GLN A 89 11.47 -17.13 -14.53
C GLN A 89 10.65 -16.17 -13.66
N MET A 90 9.64 -15.51 -14.23
CA MET A 90 8.74 -14.61 -13.50
C MET A 90 7.90 -15.38 -12.48
N ASN A 91 7.33 -16.54 -12.83
CA ASN A 91 6.59 -17.38 -11.89
C ASN A 91 7.46 -17.79 -10.69
N LYS A 92 8.71 -18.19 -10.95
CA LYS A 92 9.69 -18.53 -9.89
C LYS A 92 10.09 -17.33 -9.02
N ALA A 93 10.07 -16.12 -9.57
CA ALA A 93 10.40 -14.89 -8.85
C ALA A 93 9.20 -14.40 -8.00
N SER A 94 7.99 -14.51 -8.51
CA SER A 94 6.74 -14.15 -7.81
C SER A 94 6.38 -15.14 -6.69
N ASP A 95 6.71 -16.42 -6.85
CA ASP A 95 6.51 -17.45 -5.82
C ASP A 95 7.50 -17.39 -4.66
N LYS A 96 8.54 -16.54 -4.72
CA LYS A 96 9.34 -16.23 -3.54
C LYS A 96 8.56 -15.21 -2.71
N PRO A 97 7.89 -15.60 -1.61
CA PRO A 97 7.40 -14.61 -0.65
C PRO A 97 8.61 -13.79 -0.23
N GLU A 98 8.55 -12.49 -0.49
CA GLU A 98 9.52 -11.52 -0.05
C GLU A 98 9.78 -11.80 1.43
N LYS A 99 10.98 -12.31 1.73
CA LYS A 99 11.33 -12.83 3.05
C LYS A 99 11.01 -11.75 4.08
N LYS A 100 10.18 -12.12 5.06
CA LYS A 100 10.03 -11.43 6.35
C LYS A 100 11.40 -10.92 6.79
N LYS A 101 11.63 -9.61 6.70
CA LYS A 101 12.67 -8.96 7.48
C LYS A 101 12.07 -8.76 8.86
N LYS A 102 12.54 -9.59 9.79
CA LYS A 102 12.24 -9.59 11.23
C LYS A 102 12.44 -8.20 11.82
#